data_AF-A0A1X2LFN1-F1
#
_entry.id   AF-A0A1X2LFN1-F1
#
_cell.length_a   1.000
_cell.length_b   1.000
_cell.length_c   1.000
_cell.angle_alpha   90.00
_cell.angle_beta   90.00
_cell.angle_gamma   90.00
#
_symmetry.space_group_name_H-M   'P 1'
#
loop_
_entity.id
_entity.type
_entity.pdbx_description
1 polymer ?
#
loop_
_entity_poly.entity_id
_entity_poly.type
_entity_poly.pdbx_seq_one_letter_code
_entity_poly.pdbx_strand_id
1 'polypeptide(L)'
;MRSPEELHTLLVCEHVDVLSQTPSAFYALQTADALRPELARRLKLQTVVFGGEALEPHRLRAWLHNHPGSPRLVNMYGITETTVHVSVREILERDTRSSASPIGEPLANVGLFVLDGWLRPVPAGVAGELYVAGAGV
;
A
#
# COMPACT_ATOMS: atom_id res chain seq x y z
N MET A 1 -21.53 -0.88 3.97
CA MET A 1 -20.31 -0.30 3.38
C MET A 1 -20.56 1.20 3.30
N ARG A 2 -19.75 2.05 3.95
CA ARG A 2 -19.89 3.51 3.79
C ARG A 2 -19.49 3.87 2.36
N SER A 3 -20.16 4.86 1.75
CA SER A 3 -19.77 5.29 0.41
C SER A 3 -18.38 5.94 0.43
N PRO A 4 -17.61 5.89 -0.68
CA PRO A 4 -16.33 6.59 -0.78
C PRO A 4 -16.45 8.10 -0.48
N GLU A 5 -17.59 8.69 -0.83
CA GLU A 5 -17.91 10.09 -0.57
C GLU A 5 -18.11 10.38 0.92
N GLU A 6 -18.83 9.51 1.64
CA GLU A 6 -19.01 9.63 3.09
C GLU A 6 -17.69 9.44 3.81
N LEU A 7 -16.87 8.47 3.37
CA LEU A 7 -15.54 8.25 3.92
C LEU A 7 -14.66 9.50 3.71
N HIS A 8 -14.61 10.06 2.51
CA HIS A 8 -13.84 11.28 2.23
C HIS A 8 -14.28 12.44 3.16
N THR A 9 -15.59 12.64 3.34
CA THR A 9 -16.10 13.67 4.27
C THR A 9 -15.66 13.39 5.71
N LEU A 10 -15.76 12.13 6.16
CA LEU A 10 -15.32 11.72 7.50
C LEU A 10 -13.83 11.99 7.71
N LEU A 11 -12.97 11.63 6.75
CA LEU A 11 -11.53 11.83 6.84
C LEU A 11 -11.17 13.31 7.06
N VAL A 12 -11.90 14.21 6.41
CA VAL A 12 -11.71 15.67 6.58
C VAL A 12 -12.29 16.16 7.91
N CYS A 13 -13.50 15.76 8.27
CA CYS A 13 -14.17 16.21 9.50
C CYS A 13 -13.39 15.77 10.75
N GLU A 14 -12.95 14.52 10.78
CA GLU A 14 -12.24 13.93 11.91
C GLU A 14 -10.72 14.16 11.86
N HIS A 15 -10.22 14.90 10.86
CA HIS A 15 -8.79 15.21 10.68
C HIS A 15 -7.92 13.95 10.75
N VAL A 16 -8.32 12.89 10.04
CA VAL A 16 -7.62 11.62 10.07
C VAL A 16 -6.21 11.77 9.50
N ASP A 17 -5.21 11.30 10.24
CA ASP A 17 -3.80 11.33 9.83
C ASP A 17 -3.35 10.03 9.14
N VAL A 18 -3.88 8.89 9.60
CA VAL A 18 -3.49 7.55 9.11
C VAL A 18 -4.72 6.78 8.66
N LEU A 19 -4.69 6.29 7.41
CA LEU A 19 -5.75 5.47 6.83
C LEU A 19 -5.20 4.11 6.43
N SER A 20 -5.83 3.04 6.89
CA SER A 20 -5.57 1.68 6.42
C SER A 20 -6.73 1.20 5.55
N GLN A 21 -6.44 0.78 4.31
CA GLN A 21 -7.45 0.34 3.34
C GLN A 21 -6.89 -0.72 2.39
N THR A 22 -7.79 -1.46 1.74
CA THR A 22 -7.42 -2.23 0.55
C THR A 22 -7.19 -1.28 -0.64
N PRO A 23 -6.30 -1.64 -1.59
CA PRO A 23 -6.15 -0.92 -2.86
C PRO A 23 -7.49 -0.60 -3.54
N SER A 24 -8.39 -1.57 -3.66
CA SER A 24 -9.69 -1.41 -4.31
C SER A 24 -10.55 -0.30 -3.69
N ALA A 25 -10.65 -0.27 -2.35
CA ALA A 25 -11.40 0.75 -1.63
C ALA A 25 -10.75 2.13 -1.75
N PHE A 26 -9.42 2.20 -1.74
CA PHE A 26 -8.70 3.45 -1.93
C PHE A 26 -8.89 4.03 -3.34
N TYR A 27 -8.96 3.20 -4.39
CA TYR A 27 -9.24 3.71 -5.74
C TYR A 27 -10.61 4.37 -5.85
N ALA A 28 -11.61 3.86 -5.11
CA ALA A 28 -12.91 4.51 -5.02
C ALA A 28 -12.81 5.85 -4.27
N LEU A 29 -12.04 5.92 -3.17
CA LEU A 29 -11.76 7.16 -2.45
C LEU A 29 -11.05 8.20 -3.34
N GLN A 30 -10.01 7.80 -4.07
CA GLN A 30 -9.29 8.65 -5.02
C GLN A 30 -10.24 9.25 -6.07
N THR A 31 -11.24 8.49 -6.52
CA THR A 31 -12.26 8.98 -7.44
C THR A 31 -13.14 10.05 -6.79
N ALA A 32 -13.64 9.79 -5.57
CA ALA A 32 -14.44 10.74 -4.81
C ALA A 32 -13.66 12.02 -4.41
N ASP A 33 -12.36 11.89 -4.22
CA ASP A 33 -11.43 13.00 -3.96
C ASP A 33 -11.29 13.90 -5.18
N ALA A 34 -10.98 13.32 -6.35
CA ALA A 34 -10.81 14.06 -7.59
C ALA A 34 -12.06 14.84 -8.01
N LEU A 35 -13.25 14.36 -7.65
CA LEU A 35 -14.53 15.03 -7.89
C LEU A 35 -14.81 16.21 -6.94
N ARG A 36 -14.05 16.36 -5.84
CA ARG A 36 -14.27 17.39 -4.81
C ARG A 36 -12.98 18.08 -4.38
N PRO A 37 -12.36 18.89 -5.26
CA PRO A 37 -11.06 19.51 -5.02
C PRO A 37 -11.01 20.46 -3.80
N GLU A 38 -12.12 21.11 -3.45
CA GLU A 38 -12.22 21.94 -2.24
C GLU A 38 -12.11 21.09 -0.95
N LEU A 39 -12.67 19.88 -0.97
CA LEU A 39 -12.63 18.96 0.15
C LEU A 39 -11.27 18.25 0.23
N ALA A 40 -10.72 17.85 -0.92
CA ALA A 40 -9.39 17.27 -1.06
C ALA A 40 -8.29 18.16 -0.45
N ARG A 41 -8.34 19.47 -0.69
CA ARG A 41 -7.41 20.45 -0.09
C ARG A 41 -7.43 20.49 1.44
N ARG A 42 -8.51 20.01 2.07
CA ARG A 42 -8.68 19.98 3.52
C ARG A 42 -8.26 18.65 4.14
N LEU A 43 -7.97 17.64 3.32
CA LEU A 43 -7.50 16.33 3.76
C LEU A 43 -6.21 16.48 4.57
N LYS A 44 -6.13 15.81 5.73
CA LYS A 44 -4.97 15.86 6.63
C LYS A 44 -4.16 14.58 6.67
N LEU A 45 -4.48 13.60 5.81
CA LEU A 45 -3.75 12.34 5.74
C LEU A 45 -2.25 12.59 5.59
N GLN A 46 -1.50 11.96 6.49
CA GLN A 46 -0.04 11.88 6.49
C GLN A 46 0.42 10.53 5.94
N THR A 47 -0.37 9.45 6.14
CA THR A 47 -0.01 8.11 5.67
C THR A 47 -1.25 7.31 5.27
N VAL A 48 -1.15 6.63 4.13
CA VAL A 48 -2.09 5.61 3.69
C VAL A 48 -1.35 4.27 3.65
N VAL A 49 -1.88 3.29 4.36
CA VAL A 49 -1.37 1.92 4.40
C VAL A 49 -2.29 1.04 3.56
N PHE A 50 -1.71 0.40 2.55
CA PHE A 50 -2.35 -0.63 1.74
C PHE A 50 -2.01 -2.01 2.25
N GLY A 51 -2.96 -2.93 2.16
CA GLY A 51 -2.76 -4.34 2.42
C GLY A 51 -3.94 -5.17 1.94
N GLY A 52 -3.81 -6.48 1.98
CA GLY A 52 -4.88 -7.44 1.66
C GLY A 52 -5.16 -7.66 0.18
N GLU A 53 -4.63 -6.84 -0.74
CA GLU A 53 -4.71 -7.05 -2.19
C GLU A 53 -3.40 -6.64 -2.86
N ALA A 54 -3.17 -7.13 -4.09
CA ALA A 54 -2.09 -6.61 -4.91
C ALA A 54 -2.32 -5.13 -5.25
N LEU A 55 -1.32 -4.30 -5.04
CA LEU A 55 -1.40 -2.88 -5.34
C LEU A 55 -1.01 -2.65 -6.80
N GLU A 56 -1.74 -1.78 -7.49
CA GLU A 56 -1.42 -1.34 -8.85
C GLU A 56 -0.86 0.11 -8.81
N PRO A 57 0.48 0.32 -8.74
CA PRO A 57 1.04 1.66 -8.53
C PRO A 57 0.67 2.65 -9.63
N HIS A 58 0.49 2.18 -10.87
CA HIS A 58 0.12 3.04 -11.99
C HIS A 58 -1.21 3.79 -11.78
N ARG A 59 -2.15 3.22 -11.00
CA ARG A 59 -3.45 3.84 -10.68
C ARG A 59 -3.34 5.00 -9.68
N LEU A 60 -2.27 5.01 -8.88
CA LEU A 60 -1.99 6.05 -7.88
C LEU A 60 -1.39 7.32 -8.48
N ARG A 61 -1.06 7.32 -9.79
CA ARG A 61 -0.44 8.47 -10.47
C ARG A 61 -1.24 9.76 -10.29
N ALA A 62 -2.56 9.70 -10.46
CA ALA A 62 -3.43 10.87 -10.32
C ALA A 62 -3.46 11.36 -8.85
N TRP A 63 -3.51 10.45 -7.89
CA TRP A 63 -3.44 10.82 -6.47
C TRP A 63 -2.13 11.52 -6.12
N LEU A 64 -0.99 10.94 -6.50
CA LEU A 64 0.33 11.51 -6.23
C LEU A 64 0.52 12.89 -6.88
N HIS A 65 -0.10 13.10 -8.05
CA HIS A 65 -0.09 14.41 -8.71
C HIS A 65 -0.96 15.44 -7.97
N ASN A 66 -2.16 15.05 -7.54
CA ASN A 66 -3.10 15.94 -6.85
C ASN A 66 -2.68 16.24 -5.41
N HIS A 67 -1.90 15.36 -4.79
CA HIS A 67 -1.45 15.44 -3.40
C HIS A 67 0.08 15.35 -3.31
N PRO A 68 0.81 16.37 -3.79
CA PRO A 68 2.26 16.34 -3.80
C PRO A 68 2.83 16.34 -2.37
N GLY A 69 3.67 15.36 -2.06
CA GLY A 69 4.43 15.29 -0.81
C GLY A 69 3.69 14.73 0.41
N SER A 70 2.36 14.61 0.39
CA SER A 70 1.58 13.99 1.45
C SER A 70 0.20 13.57 0.93
N PRO A 71 -0.37 12.42 1.34
CA PRO A 71 0.20 11.43 2.28
C PRO A 71 1.29 10.54 1.67
N ARG A 72 2.11 9.95 2.55
CA ARG A 72 2.95 8.81 2.20
C ARG A 72 2.07 7.61 1.86
N LEU A 73 2.33 6.98 0.72
CA LEU A 73 1.60 5.81 0.25
C LEU A 73 2.44 4.56 0.53
N VAL A 74 1.98 3.71 1.42
CA VAL A 74 2.76 2.56 1.93
C VAL A 74 2.03 1.27 1.60
N ASN A 75 2.63 0.42 0.78
CA ASN A 75 2.16 -0.94 0.57
C ASN A 75 2.77 -1.86 1.61
N MET A 76 1.95 -2.57 2.37
CA MET A 76 2.38 -3.61 3.29
C MET A 76 1.86 -4.95 2.81
N TYR A 77 2.70 -5.98 2.92
CA TYR A 77 2.31 -7.35 2.60
C TYR A 77 2.50 -8.22 3.84
N GLY A 78 1.54 -9.12 4.04
CA GLY A 78 1.56 -10.20 5.01
C GLY A 78 0.28 -11.01 4.89
N ILE A 79 0.32 -12.20 5.46
CA ILE A 79 -0.85 -13.07 5.59
C ILE A 79 -1.25 -13.14 7.06
N THR A 80 -2.44 -13.69 7.34
CA THR A 80 -2.95 -13.82 8.71
C THR A 80 -1.98 -14.59 9.63
N GLU A 81 -1.27 -15.56 9.08
CA GLU A 81 -0.34 -16.47 9.74
C GLU A 81 0.99 -15.78 10.11
N THR A 82 1.29 -14.61 9.54
CA THR A 82 2.54 -13.88 9.80
C THR A 82 2.29 -12.58 10.55
N THR A 83 1.28 -12.57 11.42
CA THR A 83 0.93 -11.43 12.30
C THR A 83 0.75 -10.12 11.52
N VAL A 84 -0.17 -10.14 10.54
CA VAL A 84 -0.64 -8.99 9.75
C VAL A 84 0.29 -8.56 8.62
N HIS A 85 1.53 -8.13 8.89
CA HIS A 85 2.45 -7.65 7.85
C HIS A 85 3.90 -8.07 8.12
N VAL A 86 4.63 -8.39 7.05
CA VAL A 86 6.03 -8.87 7.07
C VAL A 86 6.95 -8.02 6.21
N SER A 87 6.40 -7.24 5.28
CA SER A 87 7.18 -6.36 4.41
C SER A 87 6.51 -5.02 4.19
N VAL A 88 7.31 -4.02 3.82
CA VAL A 88 6.87 -2.65 3.61
C VAL A 88 7.53 -2.04 2.37
N ARG A 89 6.75 -1.33 1.57
CA ARG A 89 7.20 -0.51 0.44
C ARG A 89 6.52 0.85 0.46
N GLU A 90 7.30 1.93 0.51
CA GLU A 90 6.78 3.24 0.14
C GLU A 90 6.69 3.35 -1.38
N ILE A 91 5.52 3.79 -1.86
CA ILE A 91 5.17 3.94 -3.27
C ILE A 91 5.43 5.37 -3.68
N LEU A 92 6.32 5.54 -4.65
CA LEU A 92 6.73 6.83 -5.18
C LEU A 92 6.33 6.95 -6.66
N GLU A 93 6.44 8.16 -7.20
CA GLU A 93 6.07 8.43 -8.59
C GLU A 93 6.80 7.51 -9.59
N ARG A 94 8.06 7.14 -9.32
CA ARG A 94 8.82 6.20 -10.17
C ARG A 94 8.19 4.81 -10.25
N ASP A 95 7.53 4.36 -9.18
CA ASP A 95 6.91 3.03 -9.12
C ASP A 95 5.67 2.96 -10.01
N THR A 96 5.01 4.11 -10.27
CA THR A 96 3.85 4.21 -11.16
C THR A 96 4.15 3.91 -12.64
N ARG A 97 5.44 3.77 -13.00
CA ARG A 97 5.89 3.39 -14.35
C ARG A 97 5.99 1.86 -14.54
N SER A 98 5.87 1.08 -13.46
CA SER A 98 5.91 -0.38 -13.49
C SER A 98 4.50 -0.96 -13.39
N SER A 99 4.31 -2.13 -13.99
CA SER A 99 3.10 -2.95 -13.80
C SER A 99 3.21 -3.90 -12.59
N ALA A 100 4.37 -3.97 -11.94
CA ALA A 100 4.56 -4.80 -10.76
C ALA A 100 3.87 -4.23 -9.51
N SER A 101 3.42 -5.11 -8.63
CA SER A 101 2.98 -4.79 -7.26
C SER A 101 4.15 -5.04 -6.28
N PRO A 102 5.02 -4.06 -6.00
CA PRO A 102 6.14 -4.27 -5.11
C PRO A 102 5.67 -4.45 -3.65
N ILE A 103 6.10 -5.53 -3.02
CA ILE A 103 5.85 -5.79 -1.58
C ILE A 103 6.97 -5.22 -0.68
N GLY A 104 8.09 -4.82 -1.27
CA GLY A 104 9.15 -4.08 -0.60
C GLY A 104 10.13 -4.94 0.17
N GLU A 105 10.57 -4.41 1.30
CA GLU A 105 11.62 -4.96 2.14
C GLU A 105 11.04 -5.55 3.43
N PRO A 106 11.69 -6.56 4.03
CA PRO A 106 11.23 -7.12 5.29
C PRO A 106 11.15 -6.06 6.40
N LEU A 107 10.17 -6.22 7.29
CA LEU A 107 10.14 -5.51 8.56
C LEU A 107 11.31 -5.93 9.46
N ALA A 108 11.64 -5.11 10.45
CA ALA A 108 12.68 -5.43 11.41
C ALA A 108 12.41 -6.80 12.08
N ASN A 109 13.45 -7.63 12.19
CA ASN A 109 13.42 -8.98 12.76
C ASN A 109 12.63 -10.03 11.95
N VAL A 110 12.25 -9.71 10.71
CA VAL A 110 11.66 -10.66 9.74
C VAL A 110 12.66 -10.93 8.62
N GLY A 111 12.77 -12.18 8.20
CA GLY A 111 13.51 -12.61 7.01
C GLY A 111 12.54 -13.01 5.91
N LEU A 112 12.83 -12.56 4.68
CA LEU A 112 12.12 -12.98 3.46
C LEU A 112 13.09 -13.68 2.53
N PHE A 113 12.69 -14.85 2.05
CA PHE A 113 13.49 -15.66 1.15
C PHE A 113 12.65 -16.08 -0.06
N VAL A 114 13.23 -16.00 -1.24
CA VAL A 114 12.63 -16.58 -2.46
C VAL A 114 13.40 -17.85 -2.79
N LEU A 115 12.74 -19.00 -2.65
CA LEU A 115 13.37 -20.31 -2.74
C LEU A 115 12.84 -21.14 -3.92
N ASP A 116 13.68 -22.04 -4.43
CA ASP A 116 13.28 -23.08 -5.39
C ASP A 116 12.67 -24.31 -4.69
N GLY A 117 12.24 -25.31 -5.47
CA GLY A 117 11.66 -26.56 -4.95
C GLY A 117 12.63 -27.44 -4.14
N TRP A 118 13.91 -27.06 -4.03
CA TRP A 118 14.90 -27.70 -3.16
C TRP A 118 15.30 -26.81 -1.98
N LEU A 119 14.52 -25.76 -1.68
CA LEU A 119 14.73 -24.79 -0.60
C LEU A 119 16.04 -23.99 -0.74
N ARG A 120 16.48 -23.73 -1.97
CA ARG A 120 17.68 -22.92 -2.25
C ARG A 120 17.29 -21.53 -2.73
N PRO A 121 18.03 -20.46 -2.33
CA PRO A 121 17.77 -19.12 -2.83
C PRO A 121 17.85 -19.04 -4.35
N VAL A 122 16.84 -18.44 -4.98
CA VAL A 122 16.85 -18.17 -6.42
C VAL A 122 17.60 -16.86 -6.74
N PRO A 123 18.22 -16.73 -7.93
CA PRO A 123 18.82 -15.48 -8.36
C PRO A 123 17.80 -14.34 -8.50
N ALA A 124 18.27 -13.09 -8.39
CA ALA A 124 17.42 -11.92 -8.58
C ALA A 124 16.74 -11.92 -9.97
N GLY A 125 15.43 -11.66 -9.98
CA GLY A 125 14.61 -11.67 -11.20
C GLY A 125 14.08 -13.04 -11.62
N VAL A 126 14.46 -14.12 -10.93
CA VAL A 126 13.91 -15.47 -11.15
C VAL A 126 12.76 -15.70 -10.16
N ALA A 127 11.66 -16.27 -10.66
CA ALA A 127 10.52 -16.60 -9.82
C ALA A 127 10.82 -17.81 -8.91
N GLY A 128 10.32 -17.77 -7.69
CA GLY A 128 10.36 -18.85 -6.71
C GLY A 128 9.25 -18.67 -5.67
N GLU A 129 9.24 -19.51 -4.64
CA GLU A 129 8.29 -19.45 -3.54
C GLU A 129 8.78 -18.52 -2.43
N LEU A 130 7.89 -17.68 -1.88
CA LEU A 130 8.22 -16.75 -0.81
C LEU A 130 8.09 -17.43 0.56
N TYR A 131 9.18 -17.46 1.31
CA TYR A 131 9.26 -17.96 2.68
C TYR A 131 9.50 -16.80 3.65
N VAL A 132 8.79 -16.85 4.78
CA VAL A 132 8.89 -15.87 5.87
C VAL A 132 9.47 -16.56 7.10
N ALA A 133 10.44 -15.93 7.76
CA ALA A 133 11.01 -16.40 9.02
C ALA A 133 11.23 -15.25 10.00
N GLY A 134 11.37 -15.55 11.29
CA GLY A 134 11.68 -14.55 12.32
C GLY A 134 10.50 -14.26 13.24
N ALA A 135 10.55 -13.11 13.91
CA ALA A 135 9.52 -12.73 14.88
C ALA A 135 8.18 -12.41 14.18
N GLY A 136 7.08 -12.98 14.67
CA GLY A 136 5.73 -12.77 14.09
C GLY A 136 5.24 -13.91 13.19
N VAL A 137 5.98 -15.01 13.08
CA VAL A 137 5.55 -16.32 12.54
C VAL A 137 5.22 -17.27 13.69
#